data_AF-K1PR12-F1
#
_entry.id   AF-K1PR12-F1
#
_cell.length_a   1.000
_cell.length_b   1.000
_cell.length_c   1.000
_cell.angle_alpha   90.00
_cell.angle_beta   90.00
_cell.angle_gamma   90.00
#
_symmetry.space_group_name_H-M   'P 1'
#
loop_
_entity.id
_entity.type
_entity.pdbx_description
1 polymer ?
#
loop_
_entity_poly.entity_id
_entity_poly.type
_entity_poly.pdbx_seq_one_letter_code
_entity_poly.pdbx_strand_id
1 'polypeptide(L)'
;MLDSQGVKRIAGEQWLLTGVETDHYFPEIGVEVVSEETIKVLWKGQYCVIKDVVDRHGKPQLGKRELRVGPCSFFLHPGETLENGAVQKVHILGEDDAIVLQAEEEYKDTMFKVMDGLLNTSVRSYLLVLVVVAAEH
;
A
#
# COMPACT_ATOMS: atom_id res chain seq x y z
N MET A 1 -12.42 -13.15 -17.44
CA MET A 1 -11.26 -13.14 -18.36
C MET A 1 -10.02 -13.63 -17.60
N LEU A 2 -8.98 -14.13 -18.26
CA LEU A 2 -7.67 -14.32 -17.63
C LEU A 2 -6.82 -13.10 -18.00
N ASP A 3 -6.13 -12.50 -17.02
CA ASP A 3 -5.17 -11.43 -17.30
C ASP A 3 -3.81 -12.00 -17.76
N SER A 4 -2.87 -11.11 -18.07
CA SER A 4 -1.52 -11.45 -18.51
C SER A 4 -0.70 -12.26 -17.48
N GLN A 5 -1.15 -12.31 -16.22
CA GLN A 5 -0.56 -13.10 -15.13
C GLN A 5 -1.29 -14.44 -14.93
N GLY A 6 -2.31 -14.74 -15.76
CA GLY A 6 -3.12 -15.95 -15.64
C GLY A 6 -4.14 -15.91 -14.49
N VAL A 7 -4.42 -14.73 -13.93
CA VAL A 7 -5.42 -14.55 -12.87
C VAL A 7 -6.80 -14.35 -13.49
N LYS A 8 -7.80 -15.06 -12.96
CA LYS A 8 -9.18 -14.91 -13.41
C LYS A 8 -9.77 -13.62 -12.86
N ARG A 9 -10.06 -12.68 -13.76
CA ARG A 9 -10.70 -11.39 -13.47
C ARG A 9 -12.19 -11.39 -13.81
N ILE A 10 -12.97 -10.67 -13.01
CA ILE A 10 -14.38 -10.34 -13.28
C ILE A 10 -14.49 -8.91 -13.79
N ALA A 11 -15.59 -8.59 -14.48
CA ALA A 11 -15.82 -7.23 -14.95
C ALA A 11 -15.93 -6.24 -13.78
N GLY A 12 -15.39 -5.03 -13.97
CA GLY A 12 -15.23 -3.99 -12.95
C GLY A 12 -14.07 -4.22 -11.98
N GLU A 13 -13.41 -5.37 -11.99
CA GLU A 13 -12.29 -5.65 -11.10
C GLU A 13 -11.07 -4.80 -11.47
N GLN A 14 -10.52 -4.11 -10.47
CA GLN A 14 -9.29 -3.33 -10.61
C GLN A 14 -8.10 -4.05 -9.98
N TRP A 15 -6.94 -3.96 -10.63
CA TRP A 15 -5.69 -4.49 -10.07
C TRP A 15 -4.50 -3.59 -10.39
N LEU A 16 -3.44 -3.81 -9.63
CA LEU A 16 -2.16 -3.14 -9.80
C LEU A 16 -1.27 -4.00 -10.70
N LEU A 17 -0.71 -3.42 -11.75
CA LEU A 17 0.33 -4.02 -12.57
C LEU A 17 1.63 -3.26 -12.34
N THR A 18 2.73 -3.98 -12.06
CA THR A 18 4.02 -3.35 -11.75
C THR A 18 5.03 -3.58 -12.86
N GLY A 19 5.89 -2.61 -13.15
CA GLY A 19 6.95 -2.76 -14.16
C GLY A 19 8.02 -3.83 -13.86
N VAL A 20 7.92 -4.57 -12.74
CA VAL A 20 8.69 -5.81 -12.55
C VAL A 20 8.20 -6.88 -13.54
N GLU A 21 6.94 -6.79 -13.95
CA GLU A 21 6.27 -7.78 -14.79
C GLU A 21 6.42 -7.44 -16.29
N THR A 22 6.51 -6.16 -16.67
CA THR A 22 6.73 -5.74 -18.06
C THR A 22 7.31 -4.31 -18.18
N ASP A 23 8.26 -4.11 -19.10
CA ASP A 23 8.79 -2.77 -19.44
C ASP A 23 7.77 -1.94 -20.25
N HIS A 24 6.87 -2.62 -20.97
CA HIS A 24 5.82 -2.00 -21.78
C HIS A 24 4.52 -2.79 -21.62
N TYR A 25 3.42 -2.11 -21.29
CA TYR A 25 2.11 -2.75 -21.18
C TYR A 25 1.23 -2.37 -22.36
N PHE A 26 0.72 -3.39 -23.05
CA PHE A 26 -0.29 -3.26 -24.09
C PHE A 26 -1.61 -3.85 -23.55
N PRO A 27 -2.66 -3.05 -23.33
CA PRO A 27 -3.91 -3.55 -22.80
C PRO A 27 -4.55 -4.60 -23.72
N GLU A 28 -5.05 -5.68 -23.12
CA GLU A 28 -5.84 -6.69 -23.84
C GLU A 28 -7.25 -6.18 -24.16
N ILE A 29 -7.95 -6.85 -25.08
CA ILE A 29 -9.35 -6.52 -25.40
C ILE A 29 -10.22 -6.74 -24.15
N GLY A 30 -11.01 -5.75 -23.76
CA GLY A 30 -11.83 -5.79 -22.55
C GLY A 30 -11.06 -5.39 -21.28
N VAL A 31 -9.84 -4.84 -21.43
CA VAL A 31 -9.02 -4.33 -20.33
C VAL A 31 -8.61 -2.89 -20.64
N GLU A 32 -8.71 -2.01 -19.65
CA GLU A 32 -8.31 -0.61 -19.78
C GLU A 32 -7.40 -0.17 -18.64
N VAL A 33 -6.49 0.77 -18.92
CA VAL A 33 -5.67 1.43 -17.92
C VAL A 33 -6.43 2.65 -17.42
N VAL A 34 -6.76 2.68 -16.14
CA VAL A 34 -7.57 3.77 -15.55
C VAL A 34 -6.75 4.84 -14.85
N SER A 35 -5.57 4.49 -14.33
CA SER A 35 -4.65 5.46 -13.72
C SER A 35 -3.23 4.92 -13.57
N GLU A 36 -2.28 5.82 -13.33
CA GLU A 36 -0.92 5.47 -12.89
C GLU A 36 -0.82 5.67 -11.37
N GLU A 37 -0.22 4.71 -10.66
CA GLU A 37 0.02 4.81 -9.21
C GLU A 37 1.48 5.18 -8.92
N THR A 38 1.66 6.20 -8.09
CA THR A 38 2.99 6.67 -7.69
C THR A 38 3.43 6.01 -6.40
N ILE A 39 4.68 5.53 -6.38
CA ILE A 39 5.33 4.97 -5.19
C ILE A 39 5.21 5.92 -3.99
N LYS A 40 4.72 5.40 -2.86
CA LYS A 40 4.74 6.07 -1.57
C LYS A 40 6.03 5.73 -0.86
N VAL A 41 6.70 6.72 -0.32
CA VAL A 41 7.96 6.57 0.41
C VAL A 41 7.77 7.07 1.83
N LEU A 42 8.03 6.22 2.81
CA LEU A 42 8.11 6.57 4.21
C LEU A 42 9.58 6.61 4.61
N TRP A 43 10.04 7.78 5.03
CA TRP A 43 11.37 7.95 5.59
C TRP A 43 11.43 7.51 7.05
N LYS A 44 12.64 7.46 7.62
CA LYS A 44 12.82 7.22 9.06
C LYS A 44 12.03 8.27 9.87
N GLY A 45 11.28 7.83 10.86
CA GLY A 45 10.43 8.70 11.68
C GLY A 45 9.15 9.15 10.97
N GLN A 46 8.74 8.46 9.90
CA GLN A 46 7.44 8.64 9.28
C GLN A 46 6.60 7.37 9.38
N TYR A 47 5.29 7.54 9.36
CA TYR A 47 4.32 6.46 9.33
C TYR A 47 3.08 6.86 8.52
N CYS A 48 2.26 5.90 8.16
CA CYS A 48 0.91 6.13 7.69
C CYS A 48 0.01 4.98 8.12
N VAL A 49 -1.28 5.23 8.19
CA VAL A 49 -2.28 4.18 8.33
C VAL A 49 -2.98 4.00 6.99
N ILE A 50 -3.14 2.76 6.55
CA ILE A 50 -3.80 2.42 5.29
C ILE A 50 -5.13 1.78 5.61
N LYS A 51 -6.19 2.25 4.95
CA LYS A 51 -7.56 1.74 5.08
C LYS A 51 -7.87 0.77 3.96
N ASP A 52 -8.77 -0.16 4.25
CA ASP A 52 -9.34 -1.14 3.32
C ASP A 52 -8.27 -2.02 2.65
N VAL A 53 -7.25 -2.35 3.44
CA VAL A 53 -6.04 -3.08 3.03
C VAL A 53 -6.38 -4.31 2.22
N VAL A 54 -5.69 -4.50 1.11
CA VAL A 54 -5.91 -5.63 0.22
C VAL A 54 -5.20 -6.87 0.75
N ASP A 55 -5.92 -7.99 0.85
CA ASP A 55 -5.32 -9.26 1.29
C ASP A 55 -4.46 -9.92 0.18
N ARG A 56 -3.80 -11.02 0.52
CA ARG A 56 -3.01 -11.84 -0.43
C ARG A 56 -3.82 -12.40 -1.60
N HIS A 57 -5.14 -12.35 -1.53
CA HIS A 57 -6.06 -12.81 -2.58
C HIS A 57 -6.56 -11.64 -3.45
N GLY A 58 -6.04 -10.42 -3.25
CA GLY A 58 -6.43 -9.25 -4.03
C GLY A 58 -7.75 -8.62 -3.59
N LYS A 59 -8.29 -8.99 -2.41
CA LYS A 59 -9.58 -8.46 -1.93
C LYS A 59 -9.41 -7.36 -0.88
N PRO A 60 -9.96 -6.16 -1.10
CA PRO A 60 -10.02 -5.10 -0.10
C PRO A 60 -10.74 -5.57 1.17
N GLN A 61 -10.12 -5.36 2.33
CA GLN A 61 -10.67 -5.75 3.62
C GLN A 61 -11.35 -4.55 4.27
N LEU A 62 -12.62 -4.33 3.94
CA LEU A 62 -13.38 -3.15 4.37
C LEU A 62 -13.31 -2.93 5.88
N GLY A 63 -12.92 -1.71 6.26
CA GLY A 63 -12.79 -1.28 7.66
C GLY A 63 -11.49 -1.73 8.36
N LYS A 64 -10.68 -2.60 7.75
CA LYS A 64 -9.36 -2.93 8.30
C LYS A 64 -8.37 -1.81 8.05
N ARG A 65 -7.50 -1.62 9.04
CA ARG A 65 -6.42 -0.63 9.03
C ARG A 65 -5.08 -1.33 9.18
N GLU A 66 -4.06 -0.86 8.47
CA GLU A 66 -2.67 -1.31 8.65
C GLU A 66 -1.76 -0.10 8.90
N LEU A 67 -1.02 -0.14 10.01
CA LEU A 67 0.03 0.82 10.31
C LEU A 67 1.32 0.43 9.57
N ARG A 68 1.82 1.31 8.71
CA ARG A 68 3.15 1.18 8.10
C ARG A 68 4.08 2.23 8.69
N VAL A 69 5.25 1.80 9.16
CA VAL A 69 6.29 2.66 9.73
C VAL A 69 7.54 2.59 8.85
N GLY A 70 8.13 3.75 8.54
CA GLY A 70 9.33 3.82 7.72
C GLY A 70 10.59 3.31 8.44
N PRO A 71 11.69 3.04 7.69
CA PRO A 71 11.86 3.32 6.27
C PRO A 71 11.29 2.21 5.37
N CYS A 72 10.41 2.57 4.43
CA CYS A 72 9.89 1.65 3.42
C CYS A 72 9.31 2.39 2.21
N SER A 73 9.08 1.66 1.12
CA SER A 73 8.39 2.18 -0.06
C SER A 73 7.40 1.16 -0.59
N PHE A 74 6.22 1.61 -1.02
CA PHE A 74 5.13 0.74 -1.46
C PHE A 74 4.20 1.46 -2.43
N PHE A 75 3.31 0.71 -3.08
CA PHE A 75 2.18 1.25 -3.86
C PHE A 75 0.89 0.98 -3.11
N LEU A 76 -0.14 1.79 -3.36
CA LEU A 76 -1.49 1.48 -2.89
C LEU A 76 -2.16 0.57 -3.93
N HIS A 77 -2.77 -0.51 -3.47
CA HIS A 77 -3.66 -1.29 -4.32
C HIS A 77 -4.96 -0.53 -4.58
N PRO A 78 -5.66 -0.80 -5.69
CA PRO A 78 -6.99 -0.23 -5.93
C PRO A 78 -7.92 -0.49 -4.76
N GLY A 79 -8.55 0.58 -4.25
CA GLY A 79 -9.40 0.55 -3.06
C GLY A 79 -8.68 0.92 -1.76
N GLU A 80 -7.34 0.81 -1.69
CA GLU A 80 -6.58 1.26 -0.52
C GLU A 80 -6.46 2.78 -0.49
N THR A 81 -6.53 3.35 0.72
CA THR A 81 -6.35 4.80 0.91
C THR A 81 -5.51 5.08 2.15
N LEU A 82 -4.74 6.18 2.12
CA LEU A 82 -4.08 6.68 3.33
C LEU A 82 -5.14 7.28 4.25
N GLU A 83 -5.18 6.83 5.51
CA GLU A 83 -5.89 7.51 6.57
C GLU A 83 -5.29 8.91 6.75
N ASN A 84 -6.14 9.93 6.69
CA ASN A 84 -5.77 11.36 6.64
C ASN A 84 -5.10 11.82 5.33
N GLY A 85 -5.09 10.99 4.28
CA GLY A 85 -4.67 11.38 2.93
C GLY A 85 -3.17 11.63 2.74
N ALA A 86 -2.33 11.40 3.77
CA ALA A 86 -0.90 11.71 3.72
C ALA A 86 -0.06 10.85 4.67
N VAL A 87 1.24 10.79 4.39
CA VAL A 87 2.26 10.28 5.31
C VAL A 87 2.43 11.26 6.47
N GLN A 88 2.54 10.72 7.68
CA GLN A 88 2.65 11.45 8.94
C GLN A 88 4.05 11.30 9.55
N LYS A 89 4.44 12.24 10.42
CA LYS A 89 5.67 12.14 11.21
C LYS A 89 5.36 11.52 12.56
N VAL A 90 6.22 10.62 13.03
CA VAL A 90 6.11 10.05 14.37
C VAL A 90 6.26 11.16 15.40
N HIS A 91 5.52 11.03 16.50
CA HIS A 91 5.70 11.90 17.65
C HIS A 91 6.88 11.38 18.48
N ILE A 92 7.85 12.24 18.75
CA ILE A 92 9.00 11.92 19.61
C ILE A 92 8.73 12.59 20.95
N LEU A 93 8.58 11.78 22.00
CA LEU A 93 8.42 12.25 23.36
C LEU A 93 9.80 12.57 23.95
N GLY A 94 9.98 13.78 24.49
CA GLY A 94 11.11 14.14 25.35
C GLY A 94 10.96 13.55 26.76
N GLU A 95 11.95 13.81 27.61
CA GLU A 95 11.99 13.28 28.99
C GLU A 95 10.78 13.73 29.83
N ASP A 96 10.26 14.93 29.57
CA ASP A 96 9.13 15.52 30.28
C ASP A 96 7.79 15.42 29.50
N ASP A 97 7.77 14.73 28.36
CA ASP A 97 6.57 14.58 27.53
C ASP A 97 5.83 13.27 27.84
N ALA A 98 4.50 13.34 27.83
CA ALA A 98 3.64 12.17 27.95
C ALA A 98 2.51 12.22 26.91
N ILE A 99 2.10 11.05 26.42
CA ILE A 99 0.95 10.91 25.54
C ILE A 99 -0.18 10.19 26.27
N VAL A 100 -1.39 10.72 26.16
CA VAL A 100 -2.61 10.08 26.65
C VAL A 100 -3.23 9.33 25.50
N LEU A 101 -3.40 8.02 25.65
CA LEU A 101 -3.99 7.15 24.64
C LEU A 101 -5.29 6.54 25.19
N GLN A 102 -6.25 6.35 24.31
CA GLN A 102 -7.47 5.60 24.57
C GLN A 102 -7.56 4.48 23.53
N ALA A 103 -7.77 3.25 23.99
CA ALA A 103 -8.01 2.13 23.09
C ALA A 103 -9.44 2.25 22.51
N GLU A 104 -9.56 2.26 21.18
CA GLU A 104 -10.86 2.22 20.49
C GLU A 104 -11.44 0.80 20.40
N GLU A 105 -10.56 -0.21 20.43
CA GLU A 105 -10.90 -1.63 20.33
C GLU A 105 -10.00 -2.47 21.23
N GLU A 106 -10.32 -3.76 21.39
CA GLU A 106 -9.47 -4.69 22.14
C GLU A 106 -8.12 -4.82 21.43
N TYR A 107 -7.08 -4.28 22.06
CA TYR A 107 -5.75 -4.22 21.49
C TYR A 107 -4.71 -4.61 22.53
N LYS A 108 -3.75 -5.43 22.10
CA LYS A 108 -2.57 -5.76 22.90
C LYS A 108 -1.37 -5.06 22.30
N ASP A 109 -0.85 -4.08 23.04
CA ASP A 109 0.40 -3.43 22.65
C ASP A 109 1.54 -4.45 22.70
N THR A 110 2.34 -4.47 21.65
CA THR A 110 3.48 -5.37 21.48
C THR A 110 4.80 -4.61 21.35
N MET A 111 4.77 -3.28 21.48
CA MET A 111 5.92 -2.42 21.24
C MET A 111 6.89 -2.35 22.43
N PHE A 112 7.83 -3.29 22.47
CA PHE A 112 9.22 -3.02 22.85
C PHE A 112 10.13 -3.90 21.99
N LYS A 113 10.41 -3.44 20.76
CA LYS A 113 11.43 -4.06 19.91
C LYS A 113 12.54 -3.05 19.70
N VAL A 114 13.68 -3.32 20.33
CA VAL A 114 14.93 -2.59 20.08
C VAL A 114 15.23 -2.69 18.57
N MET A 115 15.48 -1.54 17.95
CA MET A 115 15.82 -1.44 16.53
C MET A 115 17.16 -2.15 16.27
N ASP A 116 17.14 -3.42 15.89
CA ASP A 116 18.25 -4.03 15.17
C ASP A 116 18.09 -3.73 13.68
N GLY A 117 19.05 -2.99 13.15
CA GLY A 117 19.03 -2.45 11.81
C GLY A 117 19.26 -3.51 10.75
N LEU A 118 18.52 -3.40 9.65
CA LEU A 118 19.01 -3.70 8.30
C LEU A 118 18.40 -2.65 7.36
N LEU A 119 19.22 -1.66 7.00
CA LEU A 119 18.97 -0.78 5.87
C LEU A 119 19.21 -1.61 4.60
N ASN A 120 18.15 -1.97 3.90
CA ASN A 120 18.27 -2.39 2.50
C ASN A 120 17.67 -1.29 1.63
N THR A 121 18.46 -0.24 1.41
CA THR A 121 18.18 0.76 0.38
C THR A 121 18.43 0.14 -0.99
N SER A 122 17.35 -0.19 -1.69
CA SER A 122 17.36 -0.33 -3.15
C SER A 122 16.23 0.52 -3.71
N VAL A 123 16.48 1.83 -3.83
CA VAL A 123 15.68 2.68 -4.71
C VAL A 123 16.19 2.38 -6.12
N ARG A 124 15.61 1.36 -6.76
CA ARG A 124 15.84 1.10 -8.18
C ARG A 124 14.55 1.26 -8.96
N SER A 125 14.64 2.23 -9.85
CA SER A 125 13.90 2.37 -11.09
C SER A 125 12.48 2.91 -10.95
N TYR A 126 12.22 3.97 -11.72
CA TYR A 126 10.90 4.49 -12.03
C TYR A 126 10.06 3.35 -12.59
N LEU A 127 9.34 2.67 -11.71
CA LEU A 127 8.45 1.59 -12.08
C LEU A 127 7.11 2.24 -12.44
N LEU A 128 6.76 2.22 -13.73
CA LEU A 128 5.40 2.55 -14.14
C LEU A 128 4.49 1.50 -13.49
N VAL A 129 3.60 1.95 -12.63
CA VAL A 129 2.61 1.09 -11.99
C VAL A 129 1.25 1.55 -12.47
N LEU A 130 0.53 0.65 -13.13
CA LEU A 130 -0.76 0.95 -13.72
C LEU A 130 -1.86 0.34 -12.86
N VAL A 131 -2.90 1.12 -12.63
CA VAL A 131 -4.18 0.58 -12.21
C VAL A 131 -4.96 0.22 -13.46
N VAL A 132 -5.34 -1.04 -13.55
CA VAL A 132 -6.00 -1.64 -14.70
C VAL A 132 -7.37 -2.15 -14.26
N VAL A 133 -8.38 -2.07 -15.13
CA VAL A 133 -9.72 -2.60 -14.89
C VAL A 133 -10.18 -3.49 -16.03
N ALA A 134 -10.97 -4.52 -15.70
CA ALA A 134 -11.71 -5.31 -16.69
C ALA A 134 -13.04 -4.64 -17.03
N ALA A 135 -13.28 -4.33 -18.30
CA ALA A 135 -14.51 -3.69 -18.76
C ALA A 135 -15.62 -4.72 -19.10
N GLU A 136 -16.89 -4.29 -19.00
CA GLU A 136 -18.03 -5.04 -19.56
C GLU A 136 -18.13 -4.76 -21.07
N HIS A 137 -18.47 -5.80 -21.85
CA HIS A 137 -18.86 -5.67 -23.26
C HIS A 137 -20.38 -5.51 -23.38
#